data_AF-A0A094CGL8-F1
#
_entry.id   AF-A0A094CGL8-F1
#
_cell.length_a   1.000
_cell.length_b   1.000
_cell.length_c   1.000
_cell.angle_alpha   90.00
_cell.angle_beta   90.00
_cell.angle_gamma   90.00
#
_symmetry.space_group_name_H-M   'P 1'
#
loop_
_entity.id
_entity.type
_entity.pdbx_description
1 polymer ?
#
loop_
_entity_poly.entity_id
_entity_poly.type
_entity_poly.pdbx_seq_one_letter_code
_entity_poly.pdbx_strand_id
1 'polypeptide(L)'
;MEQWYRGDYVHGSGPSEEDDQWAWATLKTLRASMQSEKLVPPGEVFQVETTAVLRRDAFTVDGKDGLGRPATRAVLRYVRDVEAVFGEVQFGGGMLGDHSPGRYENALKTLGKGVLGGLK
;
A
#
# COMPACT_ATOMS: atom_id res chain seq x y z
N MET A 1 -42.86 19.11 15.67
CA MET A 1 -41.54 18.48 15.81
C MET A 1 -40.91 18.14 14.44
N GLU A 2 -41.33 18.81 13.36
CA GLU A 2 -40.95 18.45 11.97
C GLU A 2 -39.98 19.45 11.30
N GLN A 3 -39.59 20.52 12.00
CA GLN A 3 -38.77 21.59 11.41
C GLN A 3 -37.26 21.29 11.42
N TRP A 4 -36.84 20.19 12.06
CA TRP A 4 -35.43 19.78 12.15
C TRP A 4 -35.00 18.77 11.05
N TYR A 5 -35.93 18.31 10.21
CA TYR A 5 -35.67 17.36 9.12
C TYR A 5 -35.63 17.98 7.72
N ARG A 6 -35.79 19.31 7.61
CA ARG A 6 -35.48 20.01 6.36
C ARG A 6 -34.00 20.40 6.38
N GLY A 7 -33.14 19.39 6.39
CA GLY A 7 -31.81 19.58 5.85
C GLY A 7 -32.01 19.82 4.37
N ASP A 8 -31.82 21.07 3.93
CA ASP A 8 -31.49 21.32 2.53
C ASP A 8 -30.25 20.46 2.26
N TYR A 9 -30.47 19.29 1.65
CA TYR A 9 -29.41 18.59 0.96
C TYR A 9 -29.06 19.51 -0.19
N VAL A 10 -28.21 20.50 0.09
CA VAL A 10 -27.35 21.09 -0.92
C VAL A 10 -26.68 19.89 -1.53
N HIS A 11 -27.16 19.47 -2.70
CA HIS A 11 -26.36 18.70 -3.63
C HIS A 11 -25.15 19.59 -3.86
N GLY A 12 -24.10 19.36 -3.07
CA GLY A 12 -22.81 19.97 -3.31
C GLY A 12 -22.50 19.59 -4.73
N SER A 13 -22.55 20.58 -5.63
CA SER A 13 -22.03 20.45 -6.97
C SER A 13 -20.67 19.79 -6.82
N GLY A 14 -20.47 18.66 -7.49
CA GLY A 14 -19.18 18.00 -7.51
C GLY A 14 -18.09 19.00 -7.92
N PRO A 15 -16.80 18.66 -7.67
CA PRO A 15 -15.70 19.56 -8.01
C PRO A 15 -15.85 20.09 -9.43
N SER A 16 -15.71 21.40 -9.58
CA SER A 16 -15.79 22.05 -10.89
C SER A 16 -14.52 21.77 -11.69
N GLU A 17 -14.56 21.97 -13.01
CA GLU A 17 -13.35 21.87 -13.85
C GLU A 17 -12.24 22.83 -13.39
N GLU A 18 -12.63 23.98 -12.81
CA GLU A 18 -11.70 24.95 -12.23
C GLU A 18 -11.03 24.41 -10.97
N ASP A 19 -11.79 23.75 -10.10
CA ASP A 19 -11.27 23.08 -8.89
C ASP A 19 -10.30 21.95 -9.27
N ASP A 20 -10.62 21.17 -10.30
CA ASP A 20 -9.76 20.11 -10.82
C ASP A 20 -8.46 20.67 -11.42
N GLN A 21 -8.54 21.76 -12.18
CA GLN A 21 -7.39 22.43 -12.77
C GLN A 21 -6.47 23.03 -11.70
N TRP A 22 -7.05 23.65 -10.66
CA TRP A 22 -6.32 24.17 -9.51
C TRP A 22 -5.65 23.04 -8.71
N ALA A 23 -6.37 21.95 -8.44
CA ALA A 23 -5.86 20.79 -7.71
C ALA A 23 -4.69 20.15 -8.47
N TRP A 24 -4.81 20.01 -9.80
CA TRP A 24 -3.75 19.49 -10.64
C TRP A 24 -2.50 20.39 -10.63
N ALA A 25 -2.68 21.71 -10.77
CA ALA A 25 -1.58 22.66 -10.72
C ALA A 25 -0.84 22.64 -9.38
N THR A 26 -1.60 22.54 -8.28
CA THR A 26 -1.07 22.43 -6.92
C THR A 26 -0.27 21.14 -6.75
N LEU A 27 -0.83 20.00 -7.16
CA LEU A 27 -0.15 18.70 -7.13
C LEU A 27 1.16 18.72 -7.93
N LYS A 28 1.15 19.33 -9.13
CA LYS A 28 2.35 19.47 -9.96
C LYS A 28 3.42 20.32 -9.31
N THR A 29 3.03 21.41 -8.64
CA THR A 29 3.96 22.30 -7.92
C THR A 29 4.59 21.57 -6.74
N LEU A 30 3.80 20.83 -5.95
CA LEU A 30 4.30 20.02 -4.85
C LEU A 30 5.29 18.94 -5.33
N ARG A 31 4.95 18.22 -6.41
CA ARG A 31 5.85 17.25 -7.05
C ARG A 31 7.16 17.88 -7.51
N ALA A 32 7.12 19.09 -8.07
CA ALA A 32 8.33 19.81 -8.47
C ALA A 32 9.23 20.14 -7.27
N SER A 33 8.64 20.45 -6.11
CA SER A 33 9.42 20.71 -4.88
C SER A 33 10.02 19.46 -4.23
N MET A 34 9.61 18.25 -4.65
CA MET A 34 10.04 16.97 -4.05
C MET A 34 11.11 16.22 -4.87
N GLN A 35 11.85 16.92 -5.74
CA GLN A 35 12.88 16.33 -6.62
C GLN A 35 14.32 16.41 -6.04
N SER A 36 14.47 16.62 -4.74
CA SER A 36 15.81 16.62 -4.13
C SER A 36 16.37 15.20 -4.06
N GLU A 37 17.64 15.01 -4.45
CA GLU A 37 18.35 13.72 -4.38
C GLU A 37 18.34 13.10 -2.98
N LYS A 38 18.18 13.92 -1.92
CA LYS A 38 18.09 13.45 -0.53
C LYS A 38 16.74 12.81 -0.17
N LEU A 39 15.74 12.93 -1.05
CA LEU A 39 14.40 12.39 -0.83
C LEU A 39 14.24 10.96 -1.33
N VAL A 40 15.25 10.42 -2.03
CA VAL A 40 15.25 9.05 -2.54
C VAL A 40 16.36 8.22 -1.89
N PRO A 41 16.09 6.93 -1.58
CA PRO A 41 17.13 6.05 -1.05
C PRO A 41 18.23 5.81 -2.10
N PRO A 42 19.52 5.90 -1.73
CA PRO A 42 20.62 5.64 -2.65
C PRO A 42 20.82 4.13 -2.87
N GLY A 43 21.34 3.76 -4.05
CA GLY A 43 21.76 2.40 -4.37
C GLY A 43 20.62 1.47 -4.81
N GLU A 44 20.81 0.16 -4.62
CA GLU A 44 19.83 -0.84 -5.00
C GLU A 44 18.71 -0.95 -3.96
N VAL A 45 17.47 -0.78 -4.43
CA VAL A 45 16.31 -0.76 -3.55
C VAL A 45 15.44 -1.99 -3.80
N PHE A 46 15.08 -2.66 -2.71
CA PHE A 46 14.14 -3.76 -2.72
C PHE A 46 12.96 -3.45 -1.81
N GLN A 47 11.76 -3.75 -2.27
CA GLN A 47 10.55 -3.66 -1.49
C GLN A 47 10.10 -5.05 -1.06
N VAL A 48 9.82 -5.21 0.24
CA VAL A 48 9.29 -6.45 0.80
C VAL A 48 7.88 -6.19 1.29
N GLU A 49 6.93 -6.98 0.80
CA GLU A 49 5.53 -6.90 1.21
C GLU A 49 5.04 -8.25 1.73
N THR A 50 4.26 -8.21 2.80
CA THR A 50 3.57 -9.38 3.33
C THR A 50 2.07 -9.17 3.36
N THR A 51 1.32 -10.15 2.87
CA THR A 51 -0.15 -10.12 2.89
C THR A 51 -0.68 -11.44 3.46
N ALA A 52 -1.68 -11.36 4.33
CA ALA A 52 -2.42 -12.54 4.76
C ALA A 52 -3.21 -13.12 3.58
N VAL A 53 -3.08 -14.41 3.35
CA VAL A 53 -3.75 -15.13 2.25
C VAL A 53 -4.29 -16.45 2.74
N LEU A 54 -5.22 -17.04 1.99
CA LEU A 54 -5.66 -18.41 2.21
C LEU A 54 -5.00 -19.30 1.15
N ARG A 55 -4.16 -20.23 1.59
CA ARG A 55 -3.55 -21.22 0.69
C ARG A 55 -4.55 -22.36 0.49
N ARG A 56 -4.98 -22.55 -0.76
CA ARG A 56 -5.74 -23.73 -1.17
C ARG A 56 -4.74 -24.83 -1.51
N ASP A 57 -4.89 -25.99 -0.88
CA ASP A 57 -4.07 -27.16 -1.24
C ASP A 57 -4.60 -27.70 -2.57
N ALA A 58 -3.73 -27.77 -3.59
CA ALA A 58 -4.11 -28.14 -4.96
C ALA A 58 -4.65 -29.59 -5.11
N PHE A 59 -4.62 -30.39 -4.03
CA PHE A 59 -4.97 -31.81 -4.04
C PHE A 59 -5.82 -32.25 -2.83
N THR A 60 -6.42 -31.33 -2.07
CA THR A 60 -7.35 -31.73 -1.00
C THR A 60 -8.67 -32.20 -1.60
N VAL A 61 -8.97 -33.48 -1.36
CA VAL A 61 -10.24 -34.17 -1.66
C VAL A 61 -11.40 -33.25 -1.32
N ASP A 62 -12.31 -33.08 -2.28
CA ASP A 62 -13.53 -32.30 -2.11
C ASP A 62 -14.26 -32.69 -0.81
N GLY A 63 -14.54 -31.70 0.03
CA GLY A 63 -15.75 -31.79 0.84
C GLY A 63 -15.71 -31.52 2.34
N LYS A 64 -14.65 -30.95 2.96
CA LYS A 64 -14.78 -30.55 4.39
C LYS A 64 -14.36 -29.14 4.82
N ASP A 65 -13.44 -28.43 4.14
CA ASP A 65 -13.04 -27.07 4.54
C ASP A 65 -12.74 -26.17 3.32
N GLY A 66 -13.76 -25.50 2.79
CA GLY A 66 -13.71 -24.83 1.47
C GLY A 66 -12.90 -23.53 1.37
N LEU A 67 -12.41 -22.96 2.48
CA LEU A 67 -11.76 -21.64 2.50
C LEU A 67 -10.23 -21.70 2.36
N GLY A 68 -9.60 -22.87 2.54
CA GLY A 68 -8.14 -22.99 2.55
C GLY A 68 -7.50 -22.64 3.91
N ARG A 69 -6.19 -22.88 4.03
CA ARG A 69 -5.46 -22.66 5.29
C ARG A 69 -4.91 -21.23 5.36
N PRO A 70 -5.02 -20.54 6.51
CA PRO A 70 -4.33 -19.26 6.72
C PRO A 70 -2.84 -19.38 6.44
N ALA A 71 -2.34 -18.48 5.62
CA ALA A 71 -0.94 -18.40 5.21
C ALA A 71 -0.54 -16.93 5.02
N THR A 72 0.77 -16.70 4.90
CA THR A 72 1.30 -15.37 4.61
C THR A 72 2.05 -15.43 3.29
N ARG A 73 1.66 -14.58 2.35
CA ARG A 73 2.39 -14.37 1.10
C ARG A 73 3.43 -13.28 1.34
N ALA A 74 4.69 -13.58 1.06
CA ALA A 74 5.77 -12.60 1.02
C ALA A 74 6.17 -12.36 -0.44
N VAL A 75 6.34 -11.10 -0.83
CA VAL A 75 6.77 -10.69 -2.16
C VAL A 75 8.00 -9.78 -2.01
N LEU A 76 9.06 -10.10 -2.74
CA LEU A 76 10.24 -9.26 -2.88
C LEU A 76 10.21 -8.64 -4.29
N ARG A 77 10.30 -7.31 -4.38
CA ARG A 77 10.37 -6.59 -5.65
C ARG A 77 11.65 -5.79 -5.71
N TYR A 78 12.35 -5.86 -6.85
CA TYR A 78 13.44 -4.94 -7.16
C TYR A 78 12.87 -3.66 -7.77
N VAL A 79 13.26 -2.51 -7.23
CA VAL A 79 12.82 -1.21 -7.71
C VAL A 79 13.80 -0.72 -8.77
N ARG A 80 13.36 -0.72 -10.03
CA ARG A 80 14.18 -0.28 -11.17
C ARG A 80 14.30 1.23 -11.26
N ASP A 81 13.22 1.93 -10.93
CA ASP A 81 13.12 3.39 -10.97
C ASP A 81 12.77 3.88 -9.58
N VAL A 82 13.79 4.26 -8.81
CA VAL A 82 13.65 4.69 -7.41
C VAL A 82 12.99 6.05 -7.34
N GLU A 83 13.31 6.95 -8.27
CA GLU A 83 12.76 8.31 -8.30
C GLU A 83 11.26 8.28 -8.57
N ALA A 84 10.80 7.44 -9.50
CA ALA A 84 9.36 7.30 -9.77
C ALA A 84 8.58 6.74 -8.58
N VAL A 85 9.20 5.92 -7.72
CA VAL A 85 8.53 5.27 -6.58
C VAL A 85 8.59 6.12 -5.31
N PHE A 86 9.73 6.77 -5.03
CA PHE A 86 9.99 7.46 -3.78
C PHE A 86 10.01 8.99 -3.90
N GLY A 87 10.05 9.55 -5.11
CA GLY A 87 10.02 11.00 -5.36
C GLY A 87 8.69 11.67 -5.02
N GLU A 88 7.66 10.90 -4.64
CA GLU A 88 6.38 11.41 -4.16
C GLU A 88 5.96 10.69 -2.87
N VAL A 89 5.43 11.44 -1.91
CA VAL A 89 4.86 10.88 -0.68
C VAL A 89 3.53 10.21 -1.02
N GLN A 90 3.47 8.89 -0.85
CA GLN A 90 2.26 8.11 -1.08
C GLN A 90 1.52 7.84 0.24
N PHE A 91 0.38 8.48 0.43
CA PHE A 91 -0.46 8.26 1.62
C PHE A 91 -1.34 7.02 1.45
N GLY A 92 -0.99 5.94 2.15
CA GLY A 92 -1.83 4.74 2.29
C GLY A 92 -2.33 4.56 3.73
N GLY A 93 -3.43 3.82 3.91
CA GLY A 93 -4.01 3.56 5.25
C GLY A 93 -3.05 2.85 6.23
N GLY A 94 -1.98 2.21 5.73
CA GLY A 94 -0.94 1.54 6.52
C GLY A 94 0.37 2.33 6.68
N MET A 95 0.52 3.50 6.07
CA MET A 95 1.81 4.19 5.86
C MET A 95 2.64 4.36 7.15
N LEU A 96 2.01 4.74 8.26
CA LEU A 96 2.71 4.90 9.54
C LEU A 96 3.13 3.57 10.18
N GLY A 97 2.34 2.52 10.00
CA GLY A 97 2.61 1.21 10.58
C GLY A 97 3.69 0.45 9.81
N ASP A 98 3.70 0.58 8.49
CA ASP A 98 4.59 -0.17 7.58
C ASP A 98 6.04 0.29 7.67
N HIS A 99 6.29 1.45 8.28
CA HIS A 99 7.63 1.97 8.60
C HIS A 99 8.12 1.61 10.01
N SER A 100 7.37 0.79 10.77
CA SER A 100 7.87 0.32 12.07
C SER A 100 8.99 -0.71 11.89
N PRO A 101 10.12 -0.59 12.61
CA PRO A 101 11.24 -1.54 12.51
C PRO A 101 10.80 -2.99 12.72
N GLY A 102 9.87 -3.23 13.66
CA GLY A 102 9.34 -4.57 13.94
C GLY A 102 8.58 -5.19 12.76
N ARG A 103 7.79 -4.42 12.00
CA ARG A 103 7.11 -4.94 10.81
C ARG A 103 8.10 -5.29 9.71
N TYR A 104 9.11 -4.45 9.49
CA TYR A 104 10.17 -4.71 8.51
C TYR A 104 10.89 -6.02 8.82
N GLU A 105 11.33 -6.22 10.06
CA GLU A 105 11.98 -7.46 10.48
C GLU A 105 11.10 -8.69 10.31
N ASN A 106 9.80 -8.58 10.66
CA ASN A 106 8.86 -9.67 10.51
C ASN A 106 8.61 -10.03 9.03
N ALA A 107 8.58 -9.04 8.15
CA ALA A 107 8.46 -9.25 6.71
C ALA A 107 9.68 -10.00 6.15
N LEU A 108 10.90 -9.58 6.53
CA LEU A 108 12.13 -10.28 6.17
C LEU A 108 12.19 -11.71 6.73
N LYS A 109 11.83 -11.91 8.00
CA LYS A 109 11.76 -13.24 8.61
C LYS A 109 10.79 -14.15 7.85
N THR A 110 9.64 -13.62 7.44
CA THR A 110 8.64 -14.38 6.66
C THR A 110 9.16 -14.73 5.27
N LEU A 111 9.78 -13.77 4.57
CA LEU A 111 10.43 -14.01 3.29
C LEU A 111 11.52 -15.08 3.40
N GLY A 112 12.40 -14.96 4.40
CA GLY A 112 13.46 -15.92 4.68
C GLY A 112 12.93 -17.33 4.94
N LYS A 113 11.85 -17.48 5.74
CA LYS A 113 11.20 -18.79 5.96
C LYS A 113 10.72 -19.43 4.67
N GLY A 114 10.16 -18.64 3.75
CA GLY A 114 9.63 -19.10 2.47
C GLY A 114 10.72 -19.47 1.45
N VAL A 115 11.80 -18.70 1.38
CA VAL A 115 12.89 -18.89 0.40
C VAL A 115 13.92 -19.92 0.87
N LEU A 116 14.37 -19.82 2.12
CA LEU A 116 15.44 -20.66 2.67
C LEU A 116 14.94 -22.01 3.18
N GLY A 117 13.63 -22.29 3.06
CA GLY A 117 13.03 -23.53 3.51
C GLY A 117 13.23 -23.75 5.01
N GLY A 118 12.60 -22.89 5.83
CA GLY A 118 12.54 -23.01 7.29
C GLY A 118 13.68 -23.81 7.94
N LEU A 119 14.89 -23.23 8.01
CA LEU A 119 15.98 -23.80 8.80
C LEU A 119 15.45 -24.02 10.23
N LYS A 120 15.36 -25.29 10.63
CA LYS A 120 15.14 -25.71 12.01
C LYS A 120 16.37 -25.38 12.85
#